data_AF-A0A840HIS1-F1
#
_entry.id   AF-A0A840HIS1-F1
#
_cell.length_a   1.000
_cell.length_b   1.000
_cell.length_c   1.000
_cell.angle_alpha   90.00
_cell.angle_beta   90.00
_cell.angle_gamma   90.00
#
_symmetry.space_group_name_H-M   'P 1'
#
loop_
_entity.id
_entity.type
_entity.pdbx_description
1 polymer ?
#
loop_
_entity_poly.entity_id
_entity_poly.type
_entity_poly.pdbx_seq_one_letter_code
_entity_poly.pdbx_strand_id
1 'polypeptide(L)'
;MRRGFVYLAAVVDVFSRRVLAHRVSITMEAAFCVEAVQEALAKHGRPEIFNTDQGSQLTSLEFTDVLLDAKIAISMDGKGALRQRVCLAALANGQIRRSLSPRL
;
A
#
# COMPACT_ATOMS: atom_id res chain seq x y z
N MET A 1 15.69 -24.63 9.71
CA MET A 1 15.51 -23.29 9.08
C MET A 1 14.73 -22.41 10.04
N ARG A 2 15.31 -21.31 10.54
CA ARG A 2 14.56 -20.34 11.37
C ARG A 2 13.58 -19.62 10.44
N ARG A 3 12.27 -19.71 10.72
CA ARG A 3 11.23 -18.98 9.99
C ARG A 3 11.22 -17.55 10.53
N GLY A 4 11.60 -16.59 9.68
CA GLY A 4 11.42 -15.16 9.93
C GLY A 4 10.30 -14.61 9.05
N PHE A 5 9.63 -13.57 9.51
CA PHE A 5 8.63 -12.84 8.73
C PHE A 5 9.31 -11.62 8.08
N VAL A 6 8.83 -11.27 6.89
CA VAL A 6 9.15 -10.02 6.21
C VAL A 6 7.86 -9.33 5.83
N TYR A 7 7.89 -8.00 5.87
CA TYR A 7 6.79 -7.12 5.54
C TYR A 7 7.13 -6.39 4.25
N LEU A 8 6.22 -6.42 3.29
CA LEU A 8 6.32 -5.69 2.02
C LEU A 8 5.23 -4.62 1.99
N ALA A 9 5.61 -3.37 1.76
CA ALA A 9 4.72 -2.27 1.41
C ALA A 9 4.91 -1.99 -0.07
N ALA A 10 3.84 -2.04 -0.85
CA ALA A 10 3.87 -1.76 -2.29
C ALA A 10 2.78 -0.77 -2.67
N VAL A 11 3.18 0.37 -3.23
CA VAL A 11 2.28 1.34 -3.84
C VAL A 11 2.03 0.92 -5.28
N VAL A 12 0.79 0.63 -5.61
CA VAL A 12 0.39 0.08 -6.92
C VAL A 12 -0.61 1.01 -7.58
N ASP A 13 -0.37 1.35 -8.84
CA ASP A 13 -1.39 1.92 -9.70
C ASP A 13 -2.34 0.80 -10.13
N VAL A 14 -3.60 0.86 -9.70
CA VAL A 14 -4.59 -0.19 -9.92
C VAL A 14 -4.98 -0.28 -11.39
N PHE A 15 -4.95 0.84 -12.13
CA PHE A 15 -5.29 0.87 -13.55
C PHE A 15 -4.20 0.21 -14.40
N SER A 16 -2.95 0.64 -14.28
CA SER A 16 -1.85 0.05 -15.07
C SER A 16 -1.27 -1.24 -14.47
N ARG A 17 -1.66 -1.60 -13.25
CA ARG A 17 -1.14 -2.74 -12.46
C ARG A 17 0.37 -2.63 -12.19
N ARG A 18 0.93 -1.42 -12.28
CA ARG A 18 2.36 -1.17 -12.05
C ARG A 18 2.63 -0.87 -10.58
N VAL A 19 3.73 -1.42 -10.07
CA VAL A 19 4.30 -1.02 -8.77
C VAL A 19 5.02 0.31 -8.97
N LEU A 20 4.55 1.34 -8.29
CA LEU A 20 5.10 2.69 -8.35
C LEU A 20 6.30 2.88 -7.41
N ALA A 21 6.24 2.25 -6.23
CA ALA A 21 7.31 2.18 -5.24
C ALA A 21 7.06 1.01 -4.28
N HIS A 22 8.11 0.50 -3.64
CA HIS A 22 7.98 -0.54 -2.61
C HIS A 22 9.08 -0.47 -1.54
N ARG A 23 8.81 -1.02 -0.36
CA ARG A 23 9.74 -1.15 0.76
C ARG A 23 9.57 -2.50 1.44
N VAL A 24 10.67 -3.06 1.93
CA VAL A 24 10.70 -4.31 2.69
C VAL A 24 11.27 -4.04 4.07
N SER A 25 10.60 -4.54 5.10
CA SER A 25 11.09 -4.47 6.47
C SER A 25 11.00 -5.85 7.15
N ILE A 26 11.87 -6.07 8.12
CA ILE A 26 11.79 -7.21 9.05
C ILE A 26 11.00 -6.86 10.33
N THR A 27 10.66 -5.58 10.51
CA THR A 27 9.82 -5.07 11.59
C THR A 27 8.51 -4.50 11.03
N MET A 28 7.45 -4.55 11.85
CA MET A 28 6.12 -4.09 11.46
C MET A 28 5.90 -2.62 11.86
N GLU A 29 6.67 -1.72 11.27
CA GLU A 29 6.65 -0.27 11.57
C GLU A 29 5.90 0.53 10.50
N ALA A 30 5.28 1.66 10.85
CA ALA A 30 4.60 2.51 9.86
C ALA A 30 5.57 3.28 8.94
N ALA A 31 6.80 3.54 9.41
CA ALA A 31 7.78 4.36 8.71
C ALA A 31 8.11 3.87 7.29
N PHE A 32 8.28 2.55 7.09
CA PHE A 32 8.60 2.04 5.75
C PHE A 32 7.42 2.13 4.77
N CYS A 33 6.18 2.13 5.28
CA CYS A 33 5.00 2.41 4.46
C CYS A 33 4.98 3.88 4.02
N VAL A 34 5.30 4.81 4.93
CA VAL A 34 5.39 6.25 4.63
C VAL A 34 6.45 6.51 3.57
N GLU A 35 7.64 5.92 3.69
CA GLU A 35 8.70 6.07 2.69
C GLU A 35 8.27 5.60 1.30
N ALA A 36 7.57 4.47 1.20
CA ALA A 36 7.07 3.95 -0.07
C ALA A 36 6.06 4.92 -0.72
N VAL A 37 5.18 5.51 0.09
CA VAL A 37 4.21 6.52 -0.39
C VAL A 37 4.92 7.78 -0.84
N GLN A 38 5.82 8.33 -0.03
CA GLN A 38 6.57 9.54 -0.37
C GLN A 38 7.36 9.36 -1.67
N GLU A 39 8.02 8.21 -1.86
CA GLU A 39 8.72 7.91 -3.12
C GLU A 39 7.75 7.86 -4.31
N ALA A 40 6.60 7.21 -4.17
CA ALA A 40 5.61 7.13 -5.24
C ALA A 40 5.08 8.51 -5.62
N LEU A 41 4.78 9.36 -4.62
CA LEU A 41 4.32 10.73 -4.85
C LEU A 41 5.40 11.60 -5.51
N ALA A 42 6.66 11.45 -5.10
CA ALA A 42 7.77 12.19 -5.68
C ALA A 42 8.04 11.81 -7.15
N LYS A 43 7.90 10.52 -7.50
CA LYS A 43 8.21 10.02 -8.86
C LYS A 43 7.04 10.15 -9.84
N HIS A 44 5.81 9.97 -9.37
CA HIS A 44 4.63 9.82 -10.23
C HIS A 44 3.58 10.91 -10.00
N GLY A 45 3.81 11.81 -9.05
CA GLY A 45 2.88 12.88 -8.69
C GLY A 45 1.74 12.39 -7.79
N ARG A 46 0.83 13.31 -7.47
CA ARG A 46 -0.28 13.04 -6.57
C ARG A 46 -1.45 12.34 -7.30
N PRO A 47 -1.97 11.22 -6.80
CA PRO A 47 -3.25 10.70 -7.26
C PRO A 47 -4.40 11.55 -6.73
N GLU A 48 -5.57 11.43 -7.37
CA GLU A 48 -6.81 12.03 -6.85
C GLU A 48 -7.32 11.26 -5.63
N ILE A 49 -7.22 9.93 -5.66
CA ILE A 49 -7.66 9.03 -4.59
C ILE A 49 -6.54 8.04 -4.29
N PHE A 50 -6.18 7.91 -3.01
CA PHE A 50 -5.24 6.92 -2.49
C PHE A 50 -5.97 5.97 -1.56
N ASN A 51 -5.78 4.68 -1.77
CA ASN A 51 -6.48 3.65 -1.03
C ASN A 51 -5.52 2.86 -0.17
N THR A 52 -6.00 2.54 1.02
CA THR A 52 -5.26 1.75 1.99
C THR A 52 -6.13 0.65 2.53
N ASP A 53 -5.49 -0.46 2.89
CA ASP A 53 -6.14 -1.42 3.76
C ASP A 53 -6.46 -0.79 5.13
N GLN A 54 -7.41 -1.36 5.86
CA GLN A 54 -7.75 -0.96 7.23
C GLN A 54 -6.77 -1.54 8.27
N GLY A 55 -5.55 -1.90 7.85
CA GLY A 55 -4.50 -2.34 8.76
C GLY A 55 -4.07 -1.20 9.69
N SER A 56 -3.78 -1.51 10.94
CA SER A 56 -3.44 -0.51 11.97
C SER A 56 -2.21 0.35 11.63
N GLN A 57 -1.33 -0.14 10.74
CA GLN A 57 -0.16 0.57 10.24
C GLN A 57 -0.53 1.69 9.26
N LEU A 58 -1.62 1.49 8.51
CA LEU A 58 -2.12 2.45 7.51
C LEU A 58 -3.16 3.42 8.07
N THR A 59 -3.54 3.23 9.33
CA THR A 59 -4.36 4.17 10.11
C THR A 59 -3.52 5.00 11.10
N SER A 60 -2.19 4.91 11.04
CA SER A 60 -1.32 5.73 11.87
C SER A 60 -1.39 7.20 11.43
N LEU A 61 -1.33 8.13 12.39
CA LEU A 61 -1.38 9.57 12.11
C LEU A 61 -0.29 9.98 11.11
N GLU A 62 0.93 9.47 11.30
CA GLU A 62 2.07 9.73 10.40
C GLU A 62 1.77 9.36 8.94
N PHE A 63 1.01 8.29 8.72
CA PHE A 63 0.64 7.86 7.37
C PHE A 63 -0.47 8.72 6.78
N THR A 64 -1.52 9.00 7.56
CA THR A 64 -2.65 9.83 7.09
C THR A 64 -2.23 11.27 6.85
N ASP A 65 -1.33 11.83 7.67
CA ASP A 65 -0.86 13.21 7.56
C ASP A 65 -0.15 13.44 6.22
N VAL A 66 0.69 12.50 5.77
CA VAL A 66 1.37 12.58 4.47
C VAL A 66 0.38 12.70 3.30
N LEU A 67 -0.73 11.97 3.37
CA LEU A 67 -1.77 11.98 2.32
C LEU A 67 -2.64 13.24 2.41
N LEU A 68 -2.97 13.68 3.63
CA LEU A 68 -3.74 14.90 3.88
C LEU A 68 -2.97 16.16 3.46
N ASP A 69 -1.68 16.24 3.80
CA ASP A 69 -0.77 17.33 3.40
C ASP A 69 -0.64 17.42 1.89
N ALA A 70 -0.59 16.27 1.21
CA ALA A 70 -0.60 16.17 -0.24
C ALA A 70 -1.98 16.48 -0.88
N LYS A 71 -3.01 16.76 -0.07
CA LYS A 71 -4.41 17.01 -0.49
C LYS A 71 -4.98 15.87 -1.32
N ILE A 72 -4.68 14.64 -0.91
CA ILE A 72 -5.16 13.42 -1.57
C ILE A 72 -6.40 12.90 -0.84
N ALA A 73 -7.43 12.52 -1.58
CA ALA A 73 -8.59 11.88 -0.97
C ALA A 73 -8.23 10.46 -0.55
N ILE A 74 -8.47 10.14 0.72
CA ILE A 74 -8.23 8.81 1.28
C ILE A 74 -9.54 8.04 1.25
N SER A 75 -9.55 6.84 0.65
CA SER A 75 -10.65 5.88 0.78
C SER A 75 -10.15 4.59 1.41
N MET A 76 -10.94 4.08 2.35
CA MET A 76 -10.68 2.86 3.13
C MET A 76 -11.82 1.85 2.91
N ASP A 77 -12.23 1.65 1.65
CA ASP A 77 -13.32 0.73 1.33
C ASP A 77 -12.87 -0.74 1.39
N GLY A 78 -13.62 -1.54 2.14
CA GLY A 78 -13.44 -2.98 2.26
C GLY A 78 -13.72 -3.70 0.94
N LYS A 79 -12.71 -4.44 0.45
CA LYS A 79 -12.79 -5.39 -0.67
C LYS A 79 -13.34 -4.82 -2.00
N GLY A 80 -12.42 -4.41 -2.87
CA GLY A 80 -12.57 -4.64 -4.32
C GLY A 80 -13.23 -3.54 -5.16
N ALA A 81 -13.22 -2.27 -4.74
CA ALA A 81 -13.71 -1.18 -5.57
C ALA A 81 -12.69 -0.81 -6.68
N LEU A 82 -12.90 -1.32 -7.89
CA LEU A 82 -12.10 -1.11 -9.13
C LEU A 82 -12.10 0.34 -9.69
N ARG A 83 -12.43 1.36 -8.89
CA ARG A 83 -12.48 2.79 -9.30
C ARG A 83 -11.34 3.63 -8.72
N GLN A 84 -10.30 2.97 -8.26
CA GLN A 84 -9.23 3.54 -7.47
C GLN A 84 -8.00 3.74 -8.36
N ARG A 85 -7.28 4.86 -8.23
CA ARG A 85 -6.04 5.08 -8.99
C ARG A 85 -4.86 4.38 -8.31
N VAL A 86 -4.59 4.71 -7.05
CA VAL A 86 -3.45 4.17 -6.32
C VAL A 86 -3.90 3.43 -5.07
N CYS A 87 -3.26 2.30 -4.78
CA CYS A 87 -3.52 1.46 -3.60
C CYS A 87 -2.19 1.07 -2.94
N LEU A 88 -2.13 1.11 -1.62
CA LEU A 88 -1.05 0.51 -0.85
C LEU A 88 -1.46 -0.89 -0.40
N ALA A 89 -0.68 -1.88 -0.81
CA ALA A 89 -0.82 -3.26 -0.33
C ALA A 89 0.31 -3.57 0.65
N ALA A 90 -0.04 -3.85 1.91
CA ALA A 90 0.88 -4.41 2.89
C ALA A 90 0.74 -5.94 2.92
N LEU A 91 1.78 -6.65 2.47
CA LEU A 91 1.84 -8.11 2.52
C LEU A 91 2.82 -8.55 3.60
N ALA A 92 2.32 -9.05 4.73
CA ALA A 92 3.10 -9.80 5.70
C ALA A 92 3.24 -11.25 5.21
N ASN A 93 4.43 -11.68 4.81
CA ASN A 93 4.61 -13.03 4.29
C ASN A 93 4.80 -14.05 5.43
N GLY A 94 3.72 -14.76 5.74
CA GLY A 94 3.71 -16.16 6.12
C GLY A 94 2.77 -16.91 5.19
N GLN A 95 3.31 -17.56 4.16
CA GLN A 95 2.63 -18.17 2.99
C GLN A 95 2.09 -17.17 1.97
N ILE A 96 2.80 -17.07 0.83
CA ILE A 96 2.25 -16.56 -0.43
C ILE A 96 1.07 -17.46 -0.81
N ARG A 97 -0.15 -17.10 -0.40
CA ARG A 97 -1.37 -17.73 -0.92
C ARG A 97 -1.50 -17.30 -2.37
N ARG A 98 -1.09 -18.17 -3.30
CA ARG A 98 -1.60 -18.17 -4.67
C ARG A 98 -3.12 -18.32 -4.60
N SER A 99 -3.85 -17.22 -4.74
CA SER A 99 -5.20 -17.26 -5.29
C SER A 99 -5.45 -16.00 -6.11
N LEU A 100 -4.68 -15.83 -7.18
CA LEU A 100 -5.26 -15.34 -8.42
C LEU A 100 -6.10 -16.50 -8.95
N SER A 101 -7.40 -16.52 -8.64
CA SER A 101 -8.34 -17.33 -9.40
C SER A 101 -8.68 -16.54 -10.67
N PRO A 102 -8.33 -17.02 -11.87
CA PRO A 102 -8.97 -16.54 -13.08
C PRO A 102 -10.31 -17.25 -13.17
N ARG A 103 -11.42 -16.51 -13.10
CA ARG A 103 -12.70 -17.00 -13.62
C ARG A 103 -13.41 -15.85 -14.31
N LEU A 104 -13.42 -15.99 -15.64
CA LEU A 104 -14.51 -15.74 -16.60
C LEU A 104 -15.58 -14.72 -16.18
#